data_AF-A0A2H3JK51-F1
#
_entry.id   AF-A0A2H3JK51-F1
#
_cell.length_a   1.000
_cell.length_b   1.000
_cell.length_c   1.000
_cell.angle_alpha   90.00
_cell.angle_beta   90.00
_cell.angle_gamma   90.00
#
_symmetry.space_group_name_H-M   'P 1'
#
loop_
_entity.id
_entity.type
_entity.pdbx_description
1 polymer ?
#
loop_
_entity_poly.entity_id
_entity_poly.type
_entity_poly.pdbx_seq_one_letter_code
_entity_poly.pdbx_strand_id
1 'polypeptide(L)'
;MSDSDWVKLVSRDGHSYLIPRKVAIGSGTLRNMLSAESNFAEAASNTCFIDERAIVVEKLCEYLFYKALYESVPQKEPIPDFQERIPPEVALELLMAADYYEA
;
A
#
# COMPACT_ATOMS: atom_id res chain seq x y z
N MET A 1 4.13 -2.11 23.62
CA MET A 1 4.81 -1.38 22.53
C MET A 1 3.72 -0.68 21.75
N SER A 2 3.73 0.64 21.67
CA SER A 2 2.72 1.38 20.90
C SER A 2 2.98 1.11 19.42
N ASP A 3 2.23 0.17 18.83
CA ASP A 3 2.07 0.10 17.38
C ASP A 3 1.66 1.49 16.93
N SER A 4 2.50 2.16 16.14
CA SER A 4 2.11 3.46 15.59
C SER A 4 0.96 3.20 14.63
N ASP A 5 -0.15 3.92 14.80
CA ASP A 5 -1.33 3.76 13.94
C ASP A 5 -1.05 4.11 12.46
N TRP A 6 0.11 4.70 12.18
CA TRP A 6 0.49 5.22 10.87
C TRP A 6 1.83 4.67 10.40
N VAL A 7 1.93 4.47 9.09
CA VAL A 7 3.14 4.03 8.39
C VAL A 7 3.43 5.04 7.28
N LYS A 8 4.71 5.37 7.10
CA LYS A 8 5.19 6.21 6.01
C LYS A 8 5.75 5.33 4.90
N LEU A 9 5.20 5.45 3.70
CA LEU A 9 5.76 4.84 2.49
C LEU A 9 6.53 5.92 1.71
N VAL A 10 7.79 5.66 1.39
CA VAL A 10 8.66 6.61 0.68
C VAL A 10 8.99 6.04 -0.69
N SER A 11 8.57 6.72 -1.76
CA SER A 11 8.87 6.31 -3.14
C SER A 11 10.34 6.56 -3.51
N ARG A 12 10.78 5.94 -4.62
CA ARG A 12 12.15 6.08 -5.16
C ARG A 12 12.54 7.54 -5.43
N ASP A 13 11.57 8.36 -5.84
CA ASP A 13 11.75 9.80 -6.13
C ASP A 13 11.54 10.71 -4.90
N GLY A 14 11.40 10.13 -3.70
CA GLY A 14 11.41 10.85 -2.43
C GLY A 14 10.06 11.36 -1.93
N HIS A 15 8.95 11.02 -2.60
CA HIS A 15 7.61 11.37 -2.12
C HIS A 15 7.23 10.48 -0.93
N SER A 16 6.56 11.07 0.06
CA SER A 16 6.16 10.38 1.28
C SER A 16 4.64 10.31 1.40
N TYR A 17 4.12 9.10 1.60
CA TYR A 17 2.70 8.81 1.79
C TYR A 17 2.48 8.29 3.21
N LEU A 18 1.60 8.94 3.96
CA LEU A 18 1.27 8.53 5.32
C LEU A 18 -0.08 7.81 5.31
N ILE A 19 -0.08 6.51 5.60
CA ILE A 19 -1.29 5.68 5.59
C ILE A 19 -1.48 4.96 6.92
N PRO A 20 -2.72 4.62 7.32
CA PRO A 20 -2.92 3.83 8.53
C PRO A 20 -2.25 2.47 8.42
N ARG A 21 -1.61 2.00 9.50
CA ARG A 21 -0.95 0.70 9.56
C ARG A 21 -1.89 -0.43 9.15
N LYS A 22 -3.16 -0.37 9.60
CA LYS A 22 -4.22 -1.33 9.22
C LYS A 22 -4.49 -1.42 7.71
N VAL A 23 -4.24 -0.34 6.97
CA VAL A 23 -4.38 -0.29 5.51
C VAL A 23 -3.09 -0.78 4.85
N ALA A 24 -1.93 -0.37 5.36
CA ALA A 24 -0.62 -0.82 4.87
C ALA A 24 -0.48 -2.34 4.90
N ILE A 25 -0.92 -2.98 5.99
CA ILE A 25 -0.93 -4.45 6.11
C ILE A 25 -1.97 -5.13 5.20
N GLY A 26 -2.73 -4.41 4.38
CA GLY A 26 -3.50 -5.01 3.29
C GLY A 26 -2.61 -5.66 2.22
N SER A 27 -1.34 -5.25 2.15
CA SER A 27 -0.26 -5.85 1.36
C SER A 27 0.51 -6.88 2.19
N GLY A 28 0.74 -8.07 1.63
CA GLY A 28 1.54 -9.11 2.30
C GLY A 28 3.00 -8.72 2.48
N THR A 29 3.61 -8.13 1.45
CA THR A 29 5.00 -7.63 1.51
C THR A 29 5.17 -6.51 2.53
N LEU A 30 4.29 -5.50 2.54
CA LEU A 30 4.35 -4.42 3.53
C LEU A 30 4.12 -4.94 4.95
N ARG A 31 3.20 -5.90 5.14
CA ARG A 31 3.01 -6.58 6.44
C ARG A 31 4.29 -7.23 6.95
N ASN A 32 5.04 -7.89 6.06
CA ASN A 32 6.31 -8.54 6.41
C ASN A 32 7.39 -7.51 6.76
N MET A 33 7.52 -6.44 5.99
CA MET A 33 8.46 -5.33 6.26
C MET A 33 8.18 -4.62 7.59
N LEU A 34 6.89 -4.53 7.96
CA LEU A 34 6.42 -3.86 9.17
C LEU A 34 6.37 -4.78 10.41
N SER A 35 6.62 -6.08 10.26
CA SER A 35 6.53 -7.04 11.37
C SER A 35 7.67 -6.81 12.37
N ALA A 36 7.34 -6.80 13.66
CA ALA A 36 8.33 -6.64 14.74
C ALA A 36 9.29 -7.85 14.86
N GLU A 37 8.93 -8.98 14.27
CA GLU A 37 9.77 -10.19 14.19
C GLU A 37 10.78 -10.13 13.03
N SER A 38 10.60 -9.17 12.13
CA SER A 38 11.52 -8.92 11.04
C SER A 38 12.73 -8.14 11.57
N ASN A 39 13.95 -8.58 11.28
CA ASN A 39 15.20 -7.87 11.64
C ASN A 39 15.41 -6.56 10.84
N PHE A 40 14.34 -6.00 10.25
CA PHE A 40 14.39 -4.85 9.37
C PHE A 40 14.25 -3.54 10.17
N ALA A 41 15.07 -2.54 9.80
CA ALA A 41 15.04 -1.20 10.40
C ALA A 41 13.69 -0.45 10.20
N GLU A 42 12.85 -0.95 9.29
CA GLU A 42 11.55 -0.40 8.90
C GLU A 42 10.51 -0.60 10.01
N ALA A 43 10.53 -1.75 10.70
CA ALA A 43 9.66 -2.03 11.84
C ALA A 43 9.92 -1.08 13.03
N ALA A 44 11.17 -0.65 13.22
CA ALA A 44 11.53 0.31 14.26
C ALA A 44 11.18 1.77 13.90
N SER A 45 11.14 2.10 12.61
CA SER A 45 10.95 3.47 12.11
C SER A 45 9.56 3.76 11.54
N ASN A 46 8.68 2.75 11.44
CA ASN A 46 7.37 2.82 10.76
C ASN A 46 7.47 3.47 9.37
N THR A 47 8.59 3.27 8.69
CA THR A 47 8.89 3.85 7.39
C THR A 47 9.36 2.74 6.47
N CYS A 48 8.68 2.55 5.33
CA CYS A 48 9.06 1.60 4.29
C CYS A 48 9.54 2.36 3.07
N PHE A 49 10.71 2.00 2.54
CA PHE A 49 11.22 2.54 1.29
C PHE A 49 10.77 1.64 0.14
N ILE A 50 10.07 2.24 -0.81
CA ILE A 50 9.46 1.56 -1.95
C ILE A 50 10.25 1.92 -3.20
N ASP A 51 10.64 0.92 -3.99
CA ASP A 51 11.45 1.11 -5.19
C ASP A 51 10.63 1.60 -6.40
N GLU A 52 9.38 1.98 -6.18
CA GLU A 52 8.48 2.48 -7.21
C GLU A 52 8.48 4.02 -7.25
N ARG A 53 8.18 4.59 -8.41
CA ARG A 53 8.01 6.05 -8.57
C ARG A 53 6.74 6.53 -7.87
N ALA A 54 6.67 7.83 -7.55
CA ALA A 54 5.60 8.44 -6.77
C ALA A 54 4.19 8.02 -7.23
N ILE A 55 3.90 8.09 -8.54
CA ILE A 55 2.57 7.80 -9.08
C ILE A 55 2.15 6.34 -8.85
N VAL A 56 3.08 5.39 -8.89
CA VAL A 56 2.79 3.98 -8.64
C VAL A 56 2.52 3.76 -7.16
N VAL A 57 3.31 4.38 -6.28
CA VAL A 57 3.08 4.32 -4.82
C VAL A 57 1.76 4.96 -4.43
N GLU A 58 1.38 6.06 -5.08
CA GLU A 58 0.08 6.69 -4.90
C GLU A 58 -1.05 5.72 -5.25
N LYS A 59 -0.99 5.07 -6.42
CA LYS A 59 -2.00 4.09 -6.84
C LYS A 59 -2.04 2.85 -5.95
N LEU A 60 -0.90 2.38 -5.47
CA LEU A 60 -0.83 1.31 -4.47
C LEU A 60 -1.55 1.74 -3.19
N CYS A 61 -1.31 2.95 -2.68
CA CYS A 61 -2.00 3.48 -1.50
C CYS A 61 -3.52 3.57 -1.73
N GLU A 62 -3.94 4.14 -2.86
CA GLU A 62 -5.36 4.25 -3.24
C GLU A 62 -6.03 2.88 -3.27
N TYR A 63 -5.36 1.88 -3.84
CA TYR A 63 -5.86 0.52 -3.92
C TYR A 63 -5.95 -0.14 -2.54
N LEU A 64 -4.95 0.02 -1.67
CA LEU A 64 -5.01 -0.52 -0.31
C LEU A 64 -6.19 0.08 0.49
N PHE A 65 -6.47 1.37 0.32
CA PHE A 65 -7.66 2.00 0.89
C PHE A 65 -8.95 1.46 0.29
N TYR A 66 -9.00 1.32 -1.04
CA TYR A 66 -10.14 0.73 -1.74
C TYR A 66 -10.43 -0.68 -1.24
N LYS A 67 -9.41 -1.55 -1.17
CA LYS A 67 -9.49 -2.90 -0.61
C LYS A 67 -10.02 -2.86 0.82
N ALA A 68 -9.42 -2.07 1.70
CA ALA A 68 -9.86 -1.97 3.10
C ALA A 68 -11.30 -1.43 3.26
N LEU A 69 -11.76 -0.57 2.35
CA LEU A 69 -13.12 0.00 2.39
C LEU A 69 -14.17 -1.01 1.92
N TYR A 70 -13.84 -1.81 0.89
CA TYR A 70 -14.81 -2.68 0.21
C TYR A 70 -14.67 -4.17 0.52
N GLU A 71 -13.62 -4.61 1.21
CA GLU A 71 -13.39 -6.04 1.55
C GLU A 71 -14.53 -6.65 2.38
N SER A 72 -15.15 -5.86 3.27
CA SER A 72 -16.26 -6.32 4.13
C SER A 72 -17.65 -5.91 3.64
N VAL A 73 -17.76 -5.29 2.46
CA VAL A 73 -19.02 -4.79 1.93
C VAL A 73 -19.84 -5.95 1.34
N PRO A 74 -21.16 -6.06 1.64
CA PRO A 74 -21.99 -7.11 1.07
C PRO A 74 -22.04 -7.03 -0.47
N GLN A 75 -22.00 -8.17 -1.16
CA GLN A 75 -22.02 -8.26 -2.64
C GLN A 75 -23.21 -7.55 -3.34
N LYS A 76 -24.24 -7.16 -2.59
CA LYS A 76 -25.41 -6.45 -3.11
C LYS A 76 -25.19 -4.95 -3.26
N GLU A 77 -24.16 -4.40 -2.65
CA GLU A 77 -23.83 -2.98 -2.76
C GLU A 77 -22.97 -2.72 -4.00
N PRO A 78 -23.21 -1.62 -4.74
CA PRO A 78 -22.38 -1.28 -5.88
C PRO A 78 -20.97 -0.89 -5.42
N ILE A 79 -19.98 -1.68 -5.82
CA ILE A 79 -18.57 -1.37 -5.61
C ILE A 79 -18.05 -0.63 -6.85
N PRO A 80 -17.47 0.58 -6.71
CA PRO A 80 -16.89 1.32 -7.83
C PRO A 80 -15.74 0.55 -8.49
N ASP A 81 -15.61 0.63 -9.82
CA ASP A 81 -14.48 0.02 -10.51
C ASP A 81 -13.20 0.82 -10.26
N PHE A 82 -12.20 0.19 -9.63
CA PHE A 82 -10.92 0.83 -9.38
C PHE A 82 -10.13 1.09 -10.67
N GLN A 83 -10.38 0.34 -11.74
CA GLN A 83 -9.68 0.47 -13.01
C GLN A 83 -9.84 1.88 -13.62
N GLU A 84 -10.97 2.54 -13.39
CA GLU A 84 -11.22 3.92 -13.85
C GLU A 84 -10.23 4.95 -13.25
N ARG A 85 -9.56 4.60 -12.14
CA ARG A 85 -8.57 5.45 -11.47
C ARG A 85 -7.14 5.22 -11.95
N ILE A 86 -6.91 4.23 -12.82
CA ILE A 86 -5.57 3.84 -13.28
C ILE A 86 -5.29 4.48 -14.65
N PRO A 87 -4.37 5.46 -14.74
CA PRO A 87 -3.91 5.96 -16.02
C PRO A 87 -3.28 4.83 -16.85
N PRO A 88 -3.59 4.70 -18.16
CA PRO A 88 -2.99 3.68 -19.02
C PRO A 88 -1.46 3.68 -19.01
N GLU A 89 -0.85 4.85 -18.82
CA GLU A 89 0.60 5.06 -18.83
C GLU A 89 1.32 4.40 -17.64
N VAL A 90 0.61 4.14 -16.54
CA VAL A 90 1.18 3.52 -15.33
C VAL A 90 0.71 2.09 -15.09
N ALA A 91 -0.19 1.57 -15.93
CA ALA A 91 -0.85 0.28 -15.73
C ALA A 91 0.14 -0.89 -15.63
N LEU A 92 1.17 -0.91 -16.48
CA LEU A 92 2.19 -1.97 -16.46
C LEU A 92 3.08 -1.90 -15.21
N GLU A 93 3.52 -0.72 -14.81
CA GLU A 93 4.31 -0.53 -13.59
C GLU A 93 3.49 -0.92 -12.35
N LEU A 94 2.23 -0.49 -12.30
CA LEU A 94 1.31 -0.82 -11.21
C LEU A 94 1.01 -2.32 -11.13
N LEU A 95 0.92 -3.02 -12.27
CA LEU A 95 0.75 -4.47 -12.29
C LEU A 95 1.95 -5.20 -11.68
N MET A 96 3.18 -4.79 -12.04
CA MET A 96 4.39 -5.37 -11.43
C MET A 96 4.46 -5.08 -9.93
N ALA A 97 4.12 -3.84 -9.54
CA ALA A 97 4.08 -3.46 -8.13
C ALA A 97 3.01 -4.25 -7.36
N ALA A 98 1.82 -4.47 -7.94
CA ALA A 98 0.75 -5.25 -7.29
C ALA A 98 1.18 -6.70 -7.02
N ASP A 99 1.86 -7.33 -7.97
CA ASP A 99 2.44 -8.67 -7.81
C ASP A 99 3.49 -8.68 -6.70
N TYR A 100 4.46 -7.76 -6.72
CA TYR A 100 5.52 -7.66 -5.72
C TYR A 100 4.99 -7.35 -4.31
N TYR A 101 4.03 -6.45 -4.19
CA TYR A 101 3.47 -6.04 -2.90
C TYR A 101 2.36 -6.97 -2.40
N GLU A 102 1.99 -8.01 -3.16
CA GLU A 102 0.88 -8.91 -2.82
C GLU A 102 -0.39 -8.11 -2.43
N ALA A 103 -0.75 -7.13 -3.25
CA ALA A 103 -1.83 -6.18 -2.99
C ALA A 103 -3.09 -6.53 -3.78
#